data_AF-A0A929DUD9-F1
#
_entry.id   AF-A0A929DUD9-F1
#
_cell.length_a   1.000
_cell.length_b   1.000
_cell.length_c   1.000
_cell.angle_alpha   90.00
_cell.angle_beta   90.00
_cell.angle_gamma   90.00
#
_symmetry.space_group_name_H-M   'P 1'
#
loop_
_entity.id
_entity.type
_entity.pdbx_description
1 polymer ?
#
loop_
_entity_poly.entity_id
_entity_poly.type
_entity_poly.pdbx_seq_one_letter_code
_entity_poly.pdbx_strand_id
1 'polypeptide(L)'
;MIRDFRNILSSEFFRNVATLISGTSLAQVFSVVIYIILAKIYTVEDFGVFGLYMNILNITVIFSTAKYELAILLPKSERESVNLLGLSGLISVIVSLVLLVIVVSMNGMICSWLGSEEISVWLYFIPLSTLMVGWFTSFRNFSNRQKRYKLIAGANIGQSVSNSLLKLGLGFLIAGAAGLISGVIFGQLVGFLVFFIAHWRI
;
A
#
# COMPACT_ATOMS: atom_id res chain seq x y z
N MET A 1 10.72 38.62 8.25
CA MET A 1 9.46 37.84 8.30
C MET A 1 8.83 37.61 6.92
N ILE A 2 8.36 38.62 6.18
CA ILE A 2 7.76 38.41 4.82
C ILE A 2 8.80 37.97 3.77
N ARG A 3 10.02 38.49 3.87
CA ARG A 3 11.13 38.19 2.95
C ARG A 3 11.66 36.75 3.11
N ASP A 4 11.63 36.24 4.35
CA ASP A 4 12.01 34.86 4.68
C ASP A 4 10.99 33.86 4.15
N PHE A 5 9.69 34.20 4.23
CA PHE A 5 8.60 33.39 3.69
C PHE A 5 8.70 33.23 2.16
N ARG A 6 9.05 34.30 1.45
CA ARG A 6 9.25 34.28 -0.01
C ARG A 6 10.47 33.45 -0.42
N ASN A 7 11.54 33.46 0.38
CA ASN A 7 12.73 32.64 0.15
C ASN A 7 12.48 31.14 0.38
N ILE A 8 11.64 30.79 1.37
CA ILE A 8 11.20 29.41 1.62
C ILE A 8 10.36 28.89 0.44
N LEU A 9 9.41 29.69 -0.05
CA LEU A 9 8.56 29.36 -1.20
C LEU A 9 9.33 29.16 -2.51
N SER A 10 10.49 29.80 -2.68
CA SER A 10 11.35 29.63 -3.87
C SER A 10 12.40 28.52 -3.73
N SER A 11 12.47 27.84 -2.59
CA SER A 11 13.50 26.82 -2.34
C SER A 11 13.23 25.52 -3.11
N GLU A 12 14.30 24.80 -3.46
CA GLU A 12 14.21 23.46 -4.06
C GLU A 12 13.39 22.49 -3.18
N PHE A 13 13.53 22.65 -1.85
CA PHE A 13 12.73 21.91 -0.87
C PHE A 13 11.23 22.17 -1.04
N PHE A 14 10.80 23.44 -1.09
CA PHE A 14 9.38 23.76 -1.26
C PHE A 14 8.83 23.24 -2.59
N ARG A 15 9.59 23.33 -3.69
CA ARG A 15 9.18 22.77 -4.98
C ARG A 15 8.97 21.25 -4.92
N ASN A 16 9.85 20.52 -4.23
CA ASN A 16 9.74 19.07 -4.05
C ASN A 16 8.54 18.70 -3.17
N VAL A 17 8.32 19.42 -2.07
CA VAL A 17 7.16 19.24 -1.19
C VAL A 17 5.85 19.57 -1.92
N ALA A 18 5.79 20.70 -2.62
CA ALA A 18 4.63 21.12 -3.40
C ALA A 18 4.27 20.09 -4.47
N THR A 19 5.26 19.54 -5.18
CA THR A 19 5.06 18.48 -6.18
C THR A 19 4.48 17.21 -5.55
N LEU A 20 5.00 16.80 -4.37
CA LEU A 20 4.51 15.62 -3.66
C LEU A 20 3.06 15.82 -3.18
N ILE A 21 2.77 16.98 -2.58
CA ILE A 21 1.43 17.32 -2.09
C ILE A 21 0.45 17.38 -3.26
N SER A 22 0.75 18.11 -4.33
CA SER A 22 -0.16 18.25 -5.48
C SER A 22 -0.46 16.90 -6.14
N GLY A 23 0.56 16.06 -6.33
CA GLY A 23 0.37 14.72 -6.89
C GLY A 23 -0.46 13.81 -5.99
N THR A 24 -0.21 13.84 -4.68
CA THR A 24 -0.94 13.01 -3.71
C THR A 24 -2.38 13.47 -3.54
N SER A 25 -2.61 14.78 -3.43
CA SER A 25 -3.96 15.35 -3.31
C SER A 25 -4.80 15.05 -4.55
N LEU A 26 -4.24 15.18 -5.75
CA LEU A 26 -4.96 14.89 -6.99
C LEU A 26 -5.34 13.40 -7.09
N ALA A 27 -4.44 12.49 -6.68
CA ALA A 27 -4.74 11.06 -6.60
C ALA A 27 -5.81 10.71 -5.56
N GLN A 28 -5.83 11.41 -4.42
CA GLN A 28 -6.86 11.22 -3.39
C GLN A 28 -8.23 11.71 -3.86
N VAL A 29 -8.30 12.90 -4.46
CA VAL A 29 -9.55 13.43 -5.04
C VAL A 29 -10.09 12.48 -6.11
N PHE A 30 -9.23 11.98 -6.99
CA PHE A 30 -9.60 10.97 -7.98
C PHE A 30 -10.19 9.71 -7.35
N SER A 31 -9.54 9.18 -6.30
CA SER A 31 -10.03 8.01 -5.56
C SER A 31 -11.41 8.24 -4.91
N VAL A 32 -11.63 9.43 -4.34
CA VAL A 32 -12.92 9.81 -3.73
C VAL A 32 -14.03 9.87 -4.79
N VAL A 33 -13.77 10.50 -5.93
CA VAL A 33 -14.74 10.56 -7.04
C VAL A 33 -15.08 9.17 -7.54
N ILE A 34 -14.08 8.29 -7.67
CA ILE A 34 -14.30 6.90 -8.07
C ILE A 34 -15.15 6.16 -7.04
N TYR A 35 -14.97 6.43 -5.75
CA TYR A 35 -15.76 5.78 -4.71
C TYR A 35 -17.27 6.05 -4.85
N ILE A 36 -17.67 7.25 -5.29
CA ILE A 36 -19.08 7.58 -5.58
C ILE A 36 -19.63 6.68 -6.71
N ILE A 37 -18.80 6.37 -7.71
CA ILE A 37 -19.17 5.48 -8.81
C ILE A 37 -19.22 4.03 -8.31
N LEU A 38 -18.22 3.59 -7.54
CA LEU A 38 -18.17 2.25 -6.96
C LEU A 38 -19.38 1.96 -6.07
N ALA A 39 -19.86 2.95 -5.31
CA ALA A 39 -21.05 2.83 -4.47
C ALA A 39 -22.35 2.55 -5.26
N LYS A 40 -22.36 2.76 -6.58
CA LYS A 40 -23.49 2.37 -7.46
C LYS A 40 -23.32 0.99 -8.08
N ILE A 41 -22.10 0.46 -8.10
CA ILE A 41 -21.74 -0.79 -8.76
C ILE A 41 -21.77 -1.96 -7.77
N TYR A 42 -21.23 -1.75 -6.57
CA TYR A 42 -21.09 -2.76 -5.52
C TYR A 42 -22.19 -2.62 -4.47
N THR A 43 -22.61 -3.75 -3.91
CA THR A 43 -23.64 -3.76 -2.86
C THR A 43 -23.05 -3.42 -1.49
N VAL A 44 -23.91 -3.22 -0.49
CA VAL A 44 -23.46 -2.95 0.89
C VAL A 44 -22.74 -4.16 1.46
N GLU A 45 -23.17 -5.37 1.10
CA GLU A 45 -22.57 -6.65 1.47
C GLU A 45 -21.13 -6.76 0.90
N ASP A 46 -20.93 -6.39 -0.36
CA ASP A 46 -19.60 -6.36 -0.99
C ASP A 46 -18.63 -5.44 -0.25
N PHE A 47 -19.11 -4.25 0.13
CA PHE A 47 -18.32 -3.31 0.94
C PHE A 47 -18.08 -3.83 2.36
N GLY A 48 -18.99 -4.65 2.90
CA GLY A 48 -18.80 -5.35 4.17
C GLY A 48 -17.61 -6.31 4.12
N VAL A 49 -17.59 -7.21 3.14
CA VAL A 49 -16.49 -8.17 2.94
C VAL A 49 -15.18 -7.45 2.64
N PHE A 50 -15.22 -6.43 1.77
CA PHE A 50 -14.06 -5.59 1.48
C PHE A 50 -13.54 -4.88 2.75
N GLY A 51 -14.44 -4.37 3.59
CA GLY A 51 -14.10 -3.72 4.85
C GLY A 51 -13.42 -4.67 5.84
N LEU A 52 -13.95 -5.88 6.00
CA LEU A 52 -13.32 -6.91 6.82
C LEU A 52 -11.90 -7.24 6.32
N TYR A 53 -11.76 -7.45 5.01
CA TYR A 53 -10.46 -7.69 4.39
C TYR A 53 -9.46 -6.57 4.66
N MET A 54 -9.86 -5.31 4.46
CA MET A 54 -9.01 -4.14 4.69
C MET A 54 -8.63 -3.97 6.16
N ASN A 55 -9.54 -4.26 7.10
CA ASN A 55 -9.26 -4.18 8.53
C ASN A 55 -8.22 -5.22 8.96
N ILE A 56 -8.38 -6.47 8.51
CA ILE A 56 -7.39 -7.53 8.77
C ILE A 56 -6.03 -7.12 8.20
N LEU A 57 -6.01 -6.67 6.94
CA LEU A 57 -4.78 -6.23 6.28
C LEU A 57 -4.10 -5.07 7.02
N ASN A 58 -4.85 -4.07 7.46
CA ASN A 58 -4.28 -2.93 8.18
C ASN A 58 -3.64 -3.36 9.51
N ILE A 59 -4.25 -4.31 10.22
CA ILE A 59 -3.69 -4.87 11.45
C ILE A 59 -2.41 -5.66 11.15
N THR A 60 -2.42 -6.55 10.17
CA THR A 60 -1.24 -7.38 9.85
C THR A 60 -0.06 -6.56 9.35
N VAL A 61 -0.32 -5.49 8.60
CA VAL A 61 0.70 -4.57 8.09
C VAL A 61 1.50 -3.90 9.22
N ILE A 62 0.91 -3.62 10.37
CA ILE A 62 1.63 -3.03 11.53
C ILE A 62 2.79 -3.94 11.96
N PHE A 63 2.60 -5.25 11.90
CA PHE A 63 3.60 -6.24 12.27
C PHE A 63 4.53 -6.60 11.11
N SER A 64 4.12 -6.33 9.85
CA SER A 64 4.81 -6.80 8.64
C SER A 64 6.30 -6.48 8.61
N THR A 65 6.72 -5.35 9.16
CA THR A 65 8.12 -4.91 9.14
C THR A 65 8.67 -4.67 10.54
N ALA A 66 7.88 -4.96 11.59
CA ALA A 66 8.14 -4.61 12.99
C ALA A 66 8.63 -3.16 13.20
N LYS A 67 8.15 -2.23 12.33
CA LYS A 67 8.55 -0.82 12.29
C LYS A 67 10.02 -0.54 11.94
N TYR A 68 10.80 -1.54 11.52
CA TYR A 68 12.18 -1.34 11.07
C TYR A 68 12.29 -0.51 9.79
N GLU A 69 11.22 -0.41 9.00
CA GLU A 69 11.14 0.48 7.85
C GLU A 69 11.34 1.95 8.21
N LEU A 70 10.98 2.36 9.44
CA LEU A 70 11.23 3.72 9.93
C LEU A 70 12.69 3.92 10.32
N ALA A 71 13.33 2.87 10.84
CA ALA A 71 14.74 2.89 11.22
C ALA A 71 15.65 3.12 10.00
N ILE A 72 15.21 2.80 8.79
CA ILE A 72 15.95 3.04 7.52
C ILE A 72 16.42 4.49 7.40
N LEU A 73 15.69 5.46 7.98
CA LEU A 73 16.00 6.89 7.89
C LEU A 73 17.13 7.36 8.83
N LEU A 74 17.51 6.56 9.84
CA LEU A 74 18.42 6.97 10.91
C LEU A 74 19.92 6.85 10.55
N PRO A 75 20.38 5.78 9.87
CA PRO A 75 21.79 5.60 9.59
C PRO A 75 22.40 6.67 8.68
N LYS A 76 23.59 7.14 9.07
CA LYS A 76 24.44 8.00 8.22
C LYS A 76 25.03 7.19 7.05
N SER A 77 25.39 5.94 7.31
CA SER A 77 25.95 5.04 6.31
C SER A 77 24.88 4.48 5.38
N GLU A 78 25.15 4.50 4.07
CA GLU A 78 24.27 3.89 3.08
C GLU A 78 24.16 2.38 3.26
N ARG A 79 25.29 1.70 3.52
CA ARG A 79 25.33 0.25 3.74
C ARG A 79 24.43 -0.18 4.90
N GLU A 80 24.42 0.58 5.98
CA GLU A 80 23.58 0.29 7.15
C GLU A 80 22.09 0.50 6.83
N SER A 81 21.73 1.52 6.04
CA SER A 81 20.36 1.71 5.59
C SER A 81 19.87 0.60 4.65
N VAL A 82 20.75 0.06 3.80
CA VAL A 82 20.46 -1.11 2.94
C VAL A 82 20.28 -2.37 3.78
N ASN A 83 21.10 -2.57 4.82
CA ASN A 83 20.91 -3.68 5.75
C ASN A 83 19.56 -3.61 6.47
N LEU A 84 19.13 -2.42 6.90
CA LEU A 84 17.80 -2.21 7.50
C LEU A 84 16.66 -2.45 6.51
N LEU A 85 16.83 -2.05 5.25
CA LEU A 85 15.89 -2.38 4.18
C LEU A 85 15.78 -3.91 4.02
N GLY A 86 16.90 -4.63 3.94
CA GLY A 86 16.92 -6.08 3.87
C GLY A 86 16.26 -6.74 5.09
N LEU A 87 16.53 -6.23 6.29
CA LEU A 87 15.89 -6.71 7.53
C LEU A 87 14.37 -6.51 7.51
N SER A 88 13.89 -5.32 7.15
CA SER A 88 12.46 -5.03 7.05
C SER A 88 11.76 -5.94 6.03
N GLY A 89 12.38 -6.17 4.88
CA GLY A 89 11.88 -7.10 3.86
C GLY A 89 11.87 -8.56 4.34
N LEU A 90 12.91 -9.00 5.05
CA LEU A 90 12.99 -10.35 5.62
C LEU A 90 11.91 -10.58 6.67
N ILE A 91 11.70 -9.62 7.58
CA ILE A 91 10.61 -9.68 8.57
C ILE A 91 9.27 -9.77 7.85
N SER A 92 9.07 -9.03 6.76
CA SER A 92 7.84 -9.07 5.97
C SER A 92 7.58 -10.43 5.33
N VAL A 93 8.63 -11.08 4.83
CA VAL A 93 8.54 -12.47 4.34
C VAL A 93 8.16 -13.42 5.48
N ILE A 94 8.83 -13.33 6.63
CA ILE A 94 8.56 -14.21 7.79
C ILE A 94 7.12 -14.04 8.27
N VAL A 95 6.68 -12.80 8.49
CA VAL A 95 5.32 -12.49 8.93
C VAL A 95 4.30 -12.99 7.91
N SER A 96 4.54 -12.78 6.62
CA SER A 96 3.67 -13.32 5.56
C SER A 96 3.58 -14.84 5.60
N LEU A 97 4.69 -15.56 5.81
CA LEU A 97 4.67 -17.02 5.91
C LEU A 97 3.91 -17.50 7.15
N VAL A 98 4.09 -16.84 8.29
CA VAL A 98 3.33 -17.14 9.51
C VAL A 98 1.83 -16.91 9.28
N LEU A 99 1.45 -15.78 8.66
CA LEU A 99 0.06 -15.50 8.31
C LEU A 99 -0.51 -16.54 7.35
N LEU A 100 0.28 -17.01 6.40
CA LEU A 100 -0.15 -18.07 5.48
C LEU A 100 -0.47 -19.37 6.24
N VAL A 101 0.40 -19.77 7.18
CA VAL A 101 0.16 -20.96 8.03
C VAL A 101 -1.11 -20.78 8.88
N ILE A 102 -1.31 -19.59 9.46
CA ILE A 102 -2.51 -19.27 10.26
C ILE A 102 -3.77 -19.37 9.39
N VAL A 103 -3.76 -18.74 8.21
CA VAL A 103 -4.91 -18.75 7.31
C VAL A 103 -5.22 -20.16 6.84
N VAL A 104 -4.22 -20.94 6.42
CA VAL A 104 -4.43 -22.33 5.96
C VAL A 104 -5.01 -23.22 7.07
N SER A 105 -4.54 -23.05 8.32
CA SER A 105 -4.93 -23.93 9.43
C SER A 105 -6.24 -23.49 10.12
N MET A 106 -6.56 -22.19 10.11
CA MET A 106 -7.64 -21.60 10.91
C MET A 106 -8.71 -20.88 10.08
N ASN A 107 -8.71 -21.02 8.75
CA ASN A 107 -9.64 -20.29 7.86
C ASN A 107 -11.10 -20.34 8.33
N GLY A 108 -11.63 -21.54 8.59
CA GLY A 108 -13.02 -21.73 9.02
C GLY A 108 -13.35 -21.10 10.38
N MET A 109 -12.39 -21.15 11.32
CA MET A 109 -12.53 -20.52 12.64
C MET A 109 -12.51 -18.98 12.54
N ILE A 110 -11.70 -18.45 11.65
CA ILE A 110 -11.67 -17.00 11.37
C ILE A 110 -12.99 -16.57 10.73
N CYS A 111 -13.52 -17.32 9.77
CA CYS A 111 -14.80 -17.00 9.11
C CYS A 111 -15.97 -17.01 10.10
N SER A 112 -16.01 -17.98 11.02
CA SER A 112 -17.07 -18.06 12.04
C SER A 112 -16.99 -16.92 13.06
N TRP A 113 -15.79 -16.52 13.48
CA TRP A 113 -15.60 -15.36 14.36
C TRP A 113 -15.96 -14.03 13.70
N LEU A 114 -15.69 -13.89 12.41
CA LEU A 114 -16.03 -12.69 11.64
C LEU A 114 -17.49 -12.68 11.19
N GLY A 115 -18.23 -13.79 11.33
CA GLY A 115 -19.63 -13.90 10.92
C GLY A 115 -19.85 -13.78 9.41
N SER A 116 -18.84 -14.11 8.59
CA SER A 116 -18.89 -13.95 7.14
C SER A 116 -18.14 -15.07 6.44
N GLU A 117 -18.86 -16.00 5.81
CA GLU A 117 -18.24 -17.10 5.04
C GLU A 117 -17.62 -16.62 3.72
N GLU A 118 -18.16 -15.54 3.14
CA GLU A 118 -17.69 -14.97 1.86
C GLU A 118 -16.23 -14.49 1.91
N ILE A 119 -15.69 -14.21 3.10
CA ILE A 119 -14.30 -13.77 3.26
C ILE A 119 -13.30 -14.92 3.12
N SER A 120 -13.75 -16.18 3.23
CA SER A 120 -12.88 -17.36 3.32
C SER A 120 -11.81 -17.41 2.24
N VAL A 121 -12.20 -17.21 0.98
CA VAL A 121 -11.28 -17.21 -0.18
C VAL A 121 -10.33 -16.01 -0.12
N TRP A 122 -10.80 -14.85 0.33
CA TRP A 122 -10.03 -13.62 0.40
C TRP A 122 -8.97 -13.63 1.49
N LEU A 123 -9.16 -14.41 2.57
CA LEU A 123 -8.15 -14.55 3.63
C LEU A 123 -6.81 -15.08 3.10
N TYR A 124 -6.81 -15.94 2.07
CA TYR A 124 -5.59 -16.47 1.46
C TYR A 124 -4.74 -15.39 0.77
N PHE A 125 -5.34 -14.23 0.44
CA PHE A 125 -4.62 -13.10 -0.13
C PHE A 125 -4.05 -12.13 0.91
N ILE A 126 -4.42 -12.26 2.20
CA ILE A 126 -3.89 -11.43 3.28
C ILE A 126 -2.37 -11.56 3.43
N PRO A 127 -1.77 -12.78 3.45
CA PRO A 127 -0.32 -12.95 3.48
C PRO A 127 0.39 -12.18 2.36
N LEU A 128 -0.05 -12.41 1.11
CA LEU A 128 0.54 -11.78 -0.07
C LEU A 128 0.44 -10.26 -0.02
N SER A 129 -0.71 -9.73 0.41
CA SER A 129 -0.93 -8.29 0.48
C SER A 129 -0.12 -7.66 1.60
N THR A 130 0.01 -8.35 2.73
CA THR A 130 0.87 -7.92 3.85
C THR A 130 2.34 -7.85 3.41
N LEU A 131 2.80 -8.84 2.64
CA LEU A 131 4.13 -8.85 2.04
C LEU A 131 4.35 -7.67 1.09
N MET A 132 3.41 -7.45 0.16
CA MET A 132 3.50 -6.36 -0.81
C MET A 132 3.53 -5.00 -0.12
N VAL A 133 2.67 -4.78 0.87
CA VAL A 133 2.64 -3.52 1.62
C VAL A 133 3.92 -3.34 2.44
N GLY A 134 4.42 -4.38 3.11
CA GLY A 134 5.66 -4.31 3.87
C GLY A 134 6.88 -3.93 3.01
N TRP A 135 7.01 -4.51 1.82
CA TRP A 135 8.03 -4.08 0.87
C TRP A 135 7.80 -2.68 0.33
N PHE A 136 6.56 -2.33 0.00
CA PHE A 136 6.21 -1.00 -0.49
C PHE A 136 6.59 0.10 0.51
N THR A 137 6.26 -0.07 1.80
CA THR A 137 6.60 0.89 2.86
C THR A 137 8.10 0.96 3.09
N SER A 138 8.81 -0.17 3.02
CA SER A 138 10.26 -0.22 3.17
C SER A 138 10.99 0.50 2.04
N PHE A 139 10.64 0.23 0.78
CA PHE A 139 11.18 0.95 -0.37
C PHE A 139 10.82 2.43 -0.38
N ARG A 140 9.61 2.78 0.06
CA ARG A 140 9.19 4.18 0.21
C ARG A 140 10.08 4.92 1.20
N ASN A 141 10.36 4.34 2.37
CA ASN A 141 11.25 4.95 3.36
C ASN A 141 12.69 5.04 2.86
N PHE A 142 13.20 4.01 2.18
CA PHE A 142 14.52 4.04 1.58
C PHE A 142 14.64 5.13 0.49
N SER A 143 13.64 5.24 -0.38
CA SER A 143 13.55 6.31 -1.39
C SER A 143 13.45 7.70 -0.75
N ASN A 144 12.77 7.80 0.40
CA ASN A 144 12.64 9.04 1.16
C ASN A 144 14.00 9.49 1.69
N ARG A 145 14.80 8.57 2.24
CA ARG A 145 16.20 8.84 2.64
C ARG A 145 17.03 9.36 1.47
N GLN A 146 16.87 8.78 0.29
CA GLN A 146 17.58 9.20 -0.93
C GLN A 146 17.00 10.47 -1.58
N LYS A 147 15.95 11.09 -0.99
CA LYS A 147 15.26 12.26 -1.53
C LYS A 147 14.68 12.04 -2.94
N ARG A 148 14.37 10.78 -3.30
CA ARG A 148 13.76 10.41 -4.60
C ARG A 148 12.25 10.67 -4.60
N TYR A 149 11.83 11.90 -4.31
CA TYR A 149 10.41 12.26 -4.14
C TYR A 149 9.56 12.03 -5.39
N LYS A 150 10.13 12.21 -6.59
CA LYS A 150 9.43 11.90 -7.85
C LYS A 150 9.10 10.42 -8.00
N LEU A 151 10.01 9.53 -7.56
CA LEU A 151 9.78 8.09 -7.58
C LEU A 151 8.66 7.71 -6.59
N ILE A 152 8.69 8.27 -5.38
CA ILE A 152 7.65 8.04 -4.37
C ILE A 152 6.28 8.49 -4.90
N ALA A 153 6.21 9.69 -5.47
CA ALA A 153 4.99 10.22 -6.07
C ALA A 153 4.49 9.30 -7.20
N GLY A 154 5.37 8.89 -8.12
CA GLY A 154 5.02 7.99 -9.21
C GLY A 154 4.50 6.63 -8.73
N ALA A 155 5.12 6.04 -7.71
CA ALA A 155 4.68 4.77 -7.13
C ALA A 155 3.32 4.89 -6.43
N ASN A 156 3.09 5.96 -5.65
CA ASN A 156 1.81 6.22 -5.00
C ASN A 156 0.68 6.47 -6.02
N ILE A 157 0.96 7.26 -7.06
CA ILE A 157 0.01 7.53 -8.15
C ILE A 157 -0.30 6.23 -8.90
N GLY A 158 0.73 5.47 -9.30
CA GLY A 158 0.56 4.20 -10.00
C GLY A 158 -0.27 3.19 -9.19
N GLN A 159 -0.02 3.08 -7.88
CA GLN A 159 -0.82 2.26 -6.97
C GLN A 159 -2.28 2.73 -6.90
N SER A 160 -2.50 4.03 -6.68
CA SER A 160 -3.84 4.61 -6.50
C SER A 160 -4.68 4.52 -7.77
N VAL A 161 -4.09 4.86 -8.92
CA VAL A 161 -4.76 4.82 -10.22
C VAL A 161 -5.08 3.38 -10.62
N SER A 162 -4.10 2.47 -10.53
CA SER A 162 -4.32 1.06 -10.88
C SER A 162 -5.37 0.40 -10.00
N ASN A 163 -5.34 0.69 -8.69
CA ASN A 163 -6.37 0.23 -7.74
C ASN A 163 -7.76 0.70 -8.17
N SER A 164 -7.90 2.00 -8.43
CA SER A 164 -9.20 2.59 -8.74
C SER A 164 -9.74 2.15 -10.11
N LEU A 165 -8.86 2.05 -11.12
CA LEU A 165 -9.23 1.58 -12.46
C LEU A 165 -9.63 0.10 -12.45
N LEU A 166 -8.91 -0.78 -11.73
CA LEU A 166 -9.31 -2.18 -11.65
C LEU A 166 -10.60 -2.36 -10.88
N LYS A 167 -10.83 -1.63 -9.77
CA LYS A 167 -12.09 -1.68 -9.04
C LYS A 167 -13.28 -1.32 -9.92
N LEU A 168 -13.13 -0.28 -10.74
CA LEU A 168 -14.14 0.11 -11.71
C LEU A 168 -14.30 -0.95 -12.80
N GLY A 169 -13.21 -1.30 -13.48
CA GLY A 169 -13.23 -2.23 -14.61
C GLY A 169 -13.80 -3.60 -14.24
N LEU A 170 -13.37 -4.16 -13.11
CA LEU A 170 -13.85 -5.44 -12.63
C LEU A 170 -15.23 -5.34 -11.98
N GLY A 171 -15.61 -4.18 -11.43
CA GLY A 171 -16.96 -4.00 -10.87
C GLY A 171 -18.06 -4.11 -11.93
N PHE A 172 -17.78 -3.75 -13.18
CA PHE A 172 -18.72 -3.96 -14.28
C PHE A 172 -18.74 -5.40 -14.81
N LEU A 173 -17.72 -6.21 -14.51
CA LEU A 173 -17.51 -7.54 -15.12
C LEU A 173 -17.76 -8.69 -14.13
N ILE A 174 -17.51 -8.48 -12.84
CA ILE A 174 -17.50 -9.51 -11.80
C ILE A 174 -18.38 -9.02 -10.66
N ALA A 175 -19.40 -9.80 -10.31
CA ALA A 175 -20.22 -9.56 -9.13
C ALA A 175 -19.45 -9.93 -7.85
N GLY A 176 -19.78 -9.27 -6.74
CA GLY A 176 -19.20 -9.56 -5.44
C GLY A 176 -18.03 -8.64 -5.05
N ALA A 177 -17.51 -8.82 -3.83
CA ALA A 177 -16.33 -8.11 -3.31
C ALA A 177 -15.02 -8.36 -4.10
N ALA A 178 -15.03 -9.28 -5.07
CA ALA A 178 -13.87 -9.67 -5.85
C ALA A 178 -13.20 -8.51 -6.56
N GLY A 179 -13.98 -7.66 -7.24
CA GLY A 179 -13.43 -6.51 -7.94
C GLY A 179 -12.81 -5.48 -6.99
N LEU A 180 -13.39 -5.31 -5.79
CA LEU A 180 -12.85 -4.41 -4.76
C LEU A 180 -11.50 -4.89 -4.22
N ILE A 181 -11.41 -6.17 -3.84
CA ILE A 181 -10.22 -6.75 -3.21
C ILE A 181 -9.08 -6.90 -4.23
N SER A 182 -9.39 -7.43 -5.41
CA SER A 182 -8.39 -7.59 -6.49
C SER A 182 -7.80 -6.26 -6.94
N GLY A 183 -8.59 -5.19 -6.98
CA GLY A 183 -8.08 -3.85 -7.25
C GLY A 183 -7.05 -3.38 -6.23
N VAL A 184 -7.26 -3.66 -4.94
CA VAL A 184 -6.27 -3.32 -3.90
C VAL A 184 -4.97 -4.10 -4.10
N ILE A 185 -5.07 -5.43 -4.28
CA ILE A 185 -3.91 -6.30 -4.49
C ILE A 185 -3.12 -5.85 -5.73
N PHE A 186 -3.82 -5.59 -6.84
CA PHE A 186 -3.19 -5.17 -8.08
C PHE A 186 -2.54 -3.79 -7.95
N GLY A 187 -3.20 -2.83 -7.28
CA GLY A 187 -2.61 -1.53 -6.99
C GLY A 187 -1.32 -1.65 -6.18
N GLN A 188 -1.32 -2.50 -5.14
CA GLN A 188 -0.12 -2.78 -4.35
C GLN A 188 1.00 -3.39 -5.17
N LEU A 189 0.68 -4.35 -6.04
CA LEU A 189 1.63 -4.96 -6.96
C LEU A 189 2.26 -3.90 -7.88
N VAL A 190 1.46 -3.03 -8.50
CA VAL A 190 1.98 -1.96 -9.37
C VAL A 190 2.91 -1.03 -8.61
N GLY A 191 2.51 -0.59 -7.41
CA GLY A 191 3.35 0.26 -6.56
C GLY A 191 4.68 -0.40 -6.19
N PHE A 192 4.64 -1.69 -5.82
CA PHE A 192 5.83 -2.49 -5.52
C PHE A 192 6.75 -2.60 -6.74
N LEU A 193 6.21 -2.93 -7.92
CA LEU A 193 6.98 -3.09 -9.16
C LEU A 193 7.68 -1.78 -9.57
N VAL A 194 7.02 -0.63 -9.42
CA VAL A 194 7.63 0.68 -9.70
C VAL A 194 8.87 0.89 -8.83
N PHE A 195 8.78 0.59 -7.52
CA PHE A 195 9.92 0.70 -6.63
C PHE A 195 11.00 -0.33 -6.94
N PHE A 196 10.61 -1.58 -7.21
CA PHE A 196 11.52 -2.67 -7.50
C PHE A 196 12.36 -2.37 -8.75
N ILE A 197 11.72 -2.01 -9.86
CA ILE A 197 12.39 -1.67 -11.13
C ILE A 197 13.33 -0.46 -10.94
N ALA A 198 12.92 0.53 -10.16
CA ALA A 198 13.69 1.75 -9.97
C ALA A 198 14.93 1.57 -9.05
N HIS A 199 14.98 0.50 -8.25
CA HIS A 199 16.15 0.16 -7.43
C HIS A 199 17.00 -0.96 -8.05
N TRP A 200 16.41 -1.82 -8.89
CA TRP A 200 17.15 -2.83 -9.65
C TRP A 200 18.07 -2.24 -10.74
N ARG A 201 17.78 -1.01 -11.19
CA ARG A 201 18.55 -0.29 -12.22
C ARG A 201 19.74 0.53 -11.68
N ILE A 202 20.04 0.45 -10.39
CA ILE A 202 21.16 1.15 -9.72
C ILE A 202 22.16 0.09 -9.28
#